data_AF-A0A961MTR8-F1
#
_entry.id   AF-A0A961MTR8-F1
#
_cell.length_a   1.000
_cell.length_b   1.000
_cell.length_c   1.000
_cell.angle_alpha   90.00
_cell.angle_beta   90.00
_cell.angle_gamma   90.00
#
_symmetry.space_group_name_H-M   'P 1'
#
loop_
_entity.id
_entity.type
_entity.pdbx_description
1 polymer ?
#
loop_
_entity_poly.entity_id
_entity_poly.type
_entity_poly.pdbx_seq_one_letter_code
_entity_poly.pdbx_strand_id
1 'polypeptide(L)'
;MKKALGLSTICISAVLSVSAALAQAIPSGCFVREYSRAHMAQQPRQVTDLVALWIAPGGAAFAILARMANQGHARNSGLAGLGMREEGFCPTARRCVVYCDGGGFDITRVASDSITISTRHLRVTGGESCSGSARVSNLAEVSGQPTLYRLDRRPNAVCGALQ
;
A
#
# COMPACT_ATOMS: atom_id res chain seq x y z
N MET A 1 -45.32 -5.42 64.42
CA MET A 1 -45.05 -5.58 62.97
C MET A 1 -43.73 -4.91 62.62
N LYS A 2 -42.62 -5.64 62.41
CA LYS A 2 -41.47 -5.24 61.56
C LYS A 2 -40.69 -6.54 61.20
N LYS A 3 -40.71 -6.94 59.92
CA LYS A 3 -39.87 -8.02 59.36
C LYS A 3 -38.68 -7.36 58.63
N ALA A 4 -37.45 -7.77 58.91
CA ALA A 4 -36.23 -7.34 58.20
C ALA A 4 -35.72 -8.55 57.40
N LEU A 5 -35.81 -8.51 56.07
CA LEU A 5 -34.79 -8.12 55.08
C LEU A 5 -33.86 -9.28 54.72
N GLY A 6 -34.12 -9.87 53.56
CA GLY A 6 -33.35 -10.94 52.95
C GLY A 6 -32.04 -10.43 52.31
N LEU A 7 -31.03 -11.29 52.32
CA LEU A 7 -29.82 -11.09 51.53
C LEU A 7 -29.98 -11.79 50.18
N SER A 8 -29.93 -10.97 49.13
CA SER A 8 -30.01 -11.38 47.73
C SER A 8 -28.61 -11.72 47.21
N THR A 9 -28.43 -12.95 46.73
CA THR A 9 -27.21 -13.43 46.08
C THR A 9 -27.05 -12.75 44.72
N ILE A 10 -25.95 -12.01 44.52
CA ILE A 10 -25.62 -11.34 43.24
C ILE A 10 -24.80 -12.32 42.39
N CYS A 11 -25.37 -12.78 41.27
CA CYS A 11 -24.67 -13.53 40.23
C CYS A 11 -23.83 -12.57 39.37
N ILE A 12 -22.51 -12.75 39.34
CA ILE A 12 -21.59 -12.01 38.46
C ILE A 12 -21.50 -12.75 37.12
N SER A 13 -22.12 -12.21 36.07
CA SER A 13 -22.00 -12.71 34.69
C SER A 13 -20.86 -11.99 33.98
N ALA A 14 -19.76 -12.70 33.70
CA ALA A 14 -18.66 -12.20 32.87
C ALA A 14 -19.04 -12.30 31.38
N VAL A 15 -19.28 -11.16 30.73
CA VAL A 15 -19.55 -11.07 29.30
C VAL A 15 -18.21 -11.01 28.56
N LEU A 16 -17.76 -12.12 27.99
CA LEU A 16 -16.64 -12.17 27.05
C LEU A 16 -17.09 -11.53 25.72
N SER A 17 -16.71 -10.27 25.52
CA SER A 17 -16.92 -9.56 24.26
C SER A 17 -15.85 -10.03 23.25
N VAL A 18 -16.16 -11.07 22.48
CA VAL A 18 -15.33 -11.47 21.33
C VAL A 18 -15.61 -10.50 20.18
N SER A 19 -14.78 -9.46 20.05
CA SER A 19 -14.81 -8.60 18.88
C SER A 19 -14.35 -9.39 17.66
N ALA A 20 -15.30 -9.86 16.85
CA ALA A 20 -15.00 -10.37 15.52
C ALA A 20 -14.38 -9.22 14.70
N ALA A 21 -13.07 -9.28 14.46
CA ALA A 21 -12.41 -8.37 13.54
C ALA A 21 -12.94 -8.69 12.13
N LEU A 22 -13.90 -7.91 11.66
CA LEU A 22 -14.27 -7.93 10.24
C LEU A 22 -13.01 -7.66 9.44
N ALA A 23 -12.61 -8.62 8.61
CA ALA A 23 -11.55 -8.44 7.64
C ALA A 23 -11.92 -7.21 6.80
N GLN A 24 -11.24 -6.08 7.01
CA GLN A 24 -11.48 -4.89 6.21
C GLN A 24 -11.20 -5.24 4.76
N ALA A 25 -12.22 -5.12 3.90
CA ALA A 25 -12.05 -5.29 2.46
C ALA A 25 -10.97 -4.32 1.96
N ILE A 26 -10.26 -4.71 0.89
CA ILE A 26 -9.28 -3.81 0.27
C ILE A 26 -9.98 -2.54 -0.15
N PRO A 27 -9.45 -1.37 0.21
CA PRO A 27 -10.05 -0.12 -0.21
C PRO A 27 -9.84 0.08 -1.71
N SER A 28 -10.92 0.20 -2.47
CA SER A 28 -10.86 0.56 -3.88
C SER A 28 -10.61 2.07 -4.07
N GLY A 29 -10.17 2.42 -5.28
CA GLY A 29 -10.01 3.80 -5.73
C GLY A 29 -8.56 4.20 -5.99
N CYS A 30 -8.35 5.51 -6.12
CA CYS A 30 -7.06 6.12 -6.42
C CYS A 30 -6.36 6.62 -5.16
N PHE A 31 -5.08 6.27 -5.01
CA PHE A 31 -4.21 6.70 -3.92
C PHE A 31 -2.89 7.19 -4.49
N VAL A 32 -2.43 8.37 -4.06
CA VAL A 32 -1.23 9.00 -4.61
C VAL A 32 -0.38 9.57 -3.49
N ARG A 33 0.93 9.46 -3.67
CA ARG A 33 1.93 10.20 -2.92
C ARG A 33 2.83 10.91 -3.89
N GLU A 34 2.98 12.22 -3.72
CA GLU A 34 4.01 13.01 -4.38
C GLU A 34 4.86 13.65 -3.29
N TYR A 35 6.17 13.50 -3.40
CA TYR A 35 7.12 13.96 -2.40
C TYR A 35 7.67 15.35 -2.77
N SER A 36 7.65 16.26 -1.80
CA SER A 36 8.21 17.59 -2.01
C SER A 36 9.74 17.54 -2.11
N ARG A 37 10.34 18.54 -2.77
CA ARG A 37 11.81 18.67 -2.84
C ARG A 37 12.47 18.67 -1.45
N ALA A 38 11.83 19.30 -0.46
CA ALA A 38 12.33 19.33 0.91
C ALA A 38 12.36 17.93 1.55
N HIS A 39 11.34 17.10 1.29
CA HIS A 39 11.35 15.70 1.72
C HIS A 39 12.45 14.91 1.01
N MET A 40 12.54 15.03 -0.31
CA MET A 40 13.54 14.31 -1.11
C MET A 40 14.97 14.63 -0.67
N ALA A 41 15.26 15.90 -0.32
CA ALA A 41 16.56 16.29 0.20
C ALA A 41 16.95 15.59 1.52
N GLN A 42 15.97 15.18 2.33
CA GLN A 42 16.18 14.48 3.60
C GLN A 42 16.21 12.95 3.47
N GLN A 43 15.81 12.41 2.31
CA GLN A 43 15.67 10.98 2.08
C GLN A 43 16.54 10.52 0.90
N PRO A 44 17.88 10.62 0.96
CA PRO A 44 18.77 10.39 -0.20
C PRO A 44 18.68 8.98 -0.82
N ARG A 45 18.06 8.02 -0.12
CA ARG A 45 17.81 6.65 -0.60
C ARG A 45 16.44 6.46 -1.28
N GLN A 46 15.53 7.43 -1.13
CA GLN A 46 14.20 7.41 -1.75
C GLN A 46 14.32 7.21 -3.27
N VAL A 47 13.62 6.24 -3.81
CA VAL A 47 13.73 5.88 -5.24
C VAL A 47 12.59 6.37 -6.10
N THR A 48 11.55 6.92 -5.50
CA THR A 48 10.41 7.50 -6.20
C THR A 48 10.13 8.90 -5.67
N ASP A 49 9.78 9.82 -6.56
CA ASP A 49 9.24 11.12 -6.15
C ASP A 49 7.71 11.18 -6.28
N LEU A 50 7.10 10.21 -6.98
CA LEU A 50 5.67 9.98 -7.05
C LEU A 50 5.36 8.49 -7.07
N VAL A 51 4.34 8.09 -6.32
CA VAL A 51 3.70 6.78 -6.41
C VAL A 51 2.19 6.99 -6.55
N ALA A 52 1.60 6.47 -7.62
CA ALA A 52 0.17 6.42 -7.82
C ALA A 52 -0.27 4.95 -7.85
N LEU A 53 -1.27 4.62 -7.05
CA LEU A 53 -1.87 3.29 -6.96
C LEU A 53 -3.35 3.41 -7.24
N TRP A 54 -3.82 2.69 -8.24
CA TRP A 54 -5.24 2.47 -8.48
C TRP A 54 -5.59 1.04 -8.08
N ILE A 55 -6.65 0.91 -7.29
CA ILE A 55 -7.22 -0.38 -6.91
C ILE A 55 -8.62 -0.47 -7.51
N ALA A 56 -8.85 -1.51 -8.31
CA ALA A 56 -10.09 -1.73 -9.03
C ALA A 56 -11.31 -1.83 -8.08
N PRO A 57 -12.52 -1.53 -8.56
CA PRO A 57 -13.74 -1.83 -7.82
C PRO A 57 -13.76 -3.29 -7.34
N GLY A 58 -14.13 -3.52 -6.09
CA GLY A 58 -14.08 -4.85 -5.47
C GLY A 58 -12.70 -5.29 -4.96
N GLY A 59 -11.62 -4.55 -5.25
CA GLY A 59 -10.31 -4.73 -4.63
C GLY A 59 -9.47 -5.89 -5.17
N ALA A 60 -9.90 -6.56 -6.23
CA ALA A 60 -9.25 -7.76 -6.75
C ALA A 60 -8.01 -7.48 -7.61
N ALA A 61 -7.96 -6.33 -8.29
CA ALA A 61 -6.89 -5.93 -9.21
C ALA A 61 -6.35 -4.55 -8.86
N PHE A 62 -5.10 -4.28 -9.27
CA PHE A 62 -4.48 -2.97 -9.10
C PHE A 62 -3.54 -2.64 -10.27
N ALA A 63 -3.28 -1.35 -10.43
CA ALA A 63 -2.22 -0.81 -11.24
C ALA A 63 -1.43 0.20 -10.40
N ILE A 64 -0.10 0.12 -10.46
CA ILE A 64 0.81 1.03 -9.75
C ILE A 64 1.72 1.73 -10.76
N LEU A 65 1.90 3.03 -10.59
CA LEU A 65 2.88 3.83 -11.30
C LEU A 65 3.80 4.52 -10.31
N ALA A 66 5.09 4.47 -10.61
CA ALA A 66 6.13 5.16 -9.88
C ALA A 66 6.88 6.08 -10.84
N ARG A 67 7.05 7.35 -10.46
CA ARG A 67 8.04 8.22 -11.10
C ARG A 67 9.32 8.13 -10.30
N MET A 68 10.37 7.68 -10.98
CA MET A 68 11.64 7.38 -10.35
C MET A 68 12.38 8.66 -9.98
N ALA A 69 12.84 8.75 -8.74
CA ALA A 69 13.58 9.91 -8.24
C ALA A 69 15.00 9.96 -8.82
N ASN A 70 15.59 11.16 -8.84
CA ASN A 70 17.00 11.35 -9.18
C ASN A 70 17.94 11.11 -7.97
N GLN A 71 17.70 10.03 -7.23
CA GLN A 71 18.53 9.60 -6.09
C GLN A 71 18.34 8.09 -5.82
N GLY A 72 18.95 7.57 -4.76
CA GLY A 72 18.96 6.13 -4.45
C GLY A 72 19.48 5.26 -5.60
N HIS A 73 19.05 3.98 -5.65
CA HIS A 73 19.43 3.08 -6.73
C HIS A 73 18.77 3.43 -8.07
N ALA A 74 17.65 4.17 -8.06
CA ALA A 74 17.00 4.62 -9.28
C ALA A 74 17.92 5.47 -10.16
N ARG A 75 18.65 6.42 -9.55
CA ARG A 75 19.67 7.21 -10.25
C ARG A 75 20.83 6.35 -10.73
N ASN A 76 21.34 5.47 -9.88
CA ASN A 76 22.50 4.63 -10.20
C ASN A 76 22.22 3.67 -11.37
N SER A 77 20.96 3.26 -11.53
CA SER A 77 20.51 2.43 -12.65
C SER A 77 20.06 3.22 -13.88
N GLY A 78 20.24 4.54 -13.92
CA GLY A 78 19.87 5.38 -15.07
C GLY A 78 18.35 5.50 -15.29
N LEU A 79 17.55 5.35 -14.23
CA LEU A 79 16.08 5.35 -14.31
C LEU A 79 15.46 6.67 -13.85
N ALA A 80 16.27 7.64 -13.41
CA ALA A 80 15.79 8.92 -12.88
C ALA A 80 14.83 9.63 -13.85
N GLY A 81 13.69 10.10 -13.33
CA GLY A 81 12.66 10.82 -14.07
C GLY A 81 11.71 9.93 -14.87
N LEU A 82 12.00 8.63 -15.04
CA LEU A 82 11.13 7.73 -15.79
C LEU A 82 9.85 7.41 -15.00
N GLY A 83 8.71 7.41 -15.68
CA GLY A 83 7.49 6.78 -15.21
C GLY A 83 7.55 5.27 -15.49
N MET A 84 7.39 4.46 -14.44
CA MET A 84 7.43 3.00 -14.50
C MET A 84 6.13 2.45 -13.92
N ARG A 85 5.52 1.47 -14.58
CA ARG A 85 4.20 0.94 -14.23
C ARG A 85 4.27 -0.57 -14.06
N GLU A 86 3.46 -1.12 -13.16
CA GLU A 86 3.16 -2.54 -13.11
C GLU A 86 1.69 -2.75 -12.72
N GLU A 87 1.20 -3.95 -12.97
CA GLU A 87 -0.17 -4.36 -12.69
C GLU A 87 -0.19 -5.72 -12.00
N GLY A 88 -1.28 -6.01 -11.30
CA GLY A 88 -1.40 -7.24 -10.56
C GLY A 88 -2.76 -7.44 -9.92
N PHE A 89 -2.79 -8.39 -9.00
CA PHE A 89 -3.99 -8.77 -8.28
C PHE A 89 -3.73 -8.89 -6.78
N CYS A 90 -4.82 -8.85 -6.00
CA CYS A 90 -4.75 -8.93 -4.55
C CYS A 90 -5.37 -10.25 -4.06
N PRO A 91 -4.57 -11.29 -3.81
CA PRO A 91 -5.09 -12.60 -3.36
C PRO A 91 -5.72 -12.56 -1.97
N THR A 92 -5.38 -11.56 -1.15
CA THR A 92 -5.96 -11.38 0.18
C THR A 92 -6.24 -9.91 0.43
N ALA A 93 -7.01 -9.61 1.48
CA ALA A 93 -7.36 -8.24 1.81
C ALA A 93 -6.16 -7.33 2.21
N ARG A 94 -4.97 -7.90 2.39
CA ARG A 94 -3.77 -7.17 2.82
C ARG A 94 -2.56 -7.41 1.93
N ARG A 95 -2.64 -8.26 0.92
CA ARG A 95 -1.51 -8.61 0.06
C ARG A 95 -1.91 -8.43 -1.40
N CYS A 96 -1.07 -7.70 -2.13
CA CYS A 96 -1.16 -7.57 -3.58
C CYS A 96 0.16 -7.99 -4.22
N VAL A 97 0.07 -8.67 -5.36
CA VAL A 97 1.21 -9.22 -6.09
C VAL A 97 1.15 -8.79 -7.55
N VAL A 98 2.31 -8.42 -8.09
CA VAL A 98 2.48 -8.10 -9.51
C VAL A 98 2.60 -9.39 -10.31
N TYR A 99 2.17 -9.36 -11.56
CA TYR A 99 2.34 -10.50 -12.47
C TYR A 99 3.82 -10.80 -12.77
N CYS A 100 4.10 -11.98 -13.34
CA CYS A 100 5.43 -12.37 -13.81
C CYS A 100 6.54 -12.24 -12.75
N ASP A 101 6.22 -12.69 -11.53
CA ASP A 101 7.11 -12.74 -10.38
C ASP A 101 7.71 -11.38 -9.99
N GLY A 102 7.02 -10.27 -10.30
CA GLY A 102 7.45 -8.91 -9.95
C GLY A 102 7.37 -8.56 -8.46
N GLY A 103 7.07 -9.54 -7.59
CA GLY A 103 6.90 -9.33 -6.16
C GLY A 103 5.55 -8.71 -5.81
N GLY A 104 5.51 -7.77 -4.88
CA GLY A 104 4.26 -7.18 -4.42
C GLY A 104 4.39 -6.26 -3.21
N PHE A 105 3.25 -5.87 -2.67
CA PHE A 105 3.18 -5.05 -1.46
C PHE A 105 2.11 -5.56 -0.49
N ASP A 106 2.30 -5.20 0.78
CA ASP A 106 1.35 -5.45 1.85
C ASP A 106 0.66 -4.14 2.22
N ILE A 107 -0.66 -4.15 2.38
CA ILE A 107 -1.40 -3.02 2.95
C ILE A 107 -1.30 -3.13 4.48
N THR A 108 -0.53 -2.26 5.09
CA THR A 108 -0.24 -2.29 6.54
C THR A 108 -1.17 -1.41 7.35
N ARG A 109 -1.74 -0.36 6.73
CA ARG A 109 -2.70 0.54 7.35
C ARG A 109 -3.72 1.02 6.34
N VAL A 110 -4.99 1.08 6.77
CA VAL A 110 -6.09 1.72 6.04
C VAL A 110 -6.70 2.78 6.95
N ALA A 111 -6.89 3.98 6.40
CA ALA A 111 -7.65 5.08 6.99
C ALA A 111 -8.72 5.54 6.00
N SER A 112 -9.57 6.48 6.40
CA SER A 112 -10.63 7.03 5.52
C SER A 112 -10.05 7.70 4.27
N ASP A 113 -8.93 8.40 4.42
CA ASP A 113 -8.32 9.27 3.42
C ASP A 113 -6.95 8.76 2.93
N SER A 114 -6.47 7.61 3.39
CA SER A 114 -5.12 7.16 3.09
C SER A 114 -4.94 5.66 3.31
N ILE A 115 -3.90 5.12 2.67
CA ILE A 115 -3.39 3.77 2.90
C ILE A 115 -1.89 3.83 3.09
N THR A 116 -1.35 2.87 3.84
CA THR A 116 0.09 2.62 3.87
C THR A 116 0.36 1.25 3.26
N ILE A 117 1.23 1.22 2.26
CA ILE A 117 1.76 -0.01 1.69
C ILE A 117 3.20 -0.24 2.14
N SER A 118 3.56 -1.49 2.33
CA SER A 118 4.93 -1.93 2.62
C SER A 118 5.41 -2.81 1.49
N THR A 119 6.64 -2.60 1.01
CA THR A 119 7.26 -3.49 0.06
C THR A 119 8.73 -3.75 0.38
N ARG A 120 9.12 -5.03 0.35
CA ARG A 120 10.54 -5.46 0.36
C ARG A 120 11.06 -5.78 -1.04
N HIS A 121 10.13 -6.07 -1.95
CA HIS A 121 10.38 -6.39 -3.35
C HIS A 121 9.10 -6.15 -4.12
N LEU A 122 9.04 -5.02 -4.81
CA LEU A 122 7.99 -4.68 -5.75
C LEU A 122 8.66 -4.07 -6.95
N ARG A 123 8.61 -4.81 -8.04
CA ARG A 123 9.10 -4.37 -9.33
C ARG A 123 8.19 -3.28 -9.89
N VAL A 124 8.79 -2.33 -10.59
CA VAL A 124 8.11 -1.48 -11.58
C VAL A 124 8.90 -1.51 -12.88
N THR A 125 8.22 -1.47 -14.03
CA THR A 125 8.86 -1.60 -15.34
C THR A 125 8.65 -0.37 -16.22
N GLY A 126 9.64 -0.08 -17.05
CA GLY A 126 9.54 0.88 -18.15
C GLY A 126 9.49 0.10 -19.46
N GLY A 127 8.36 0.16 -20.15
CA GLY A 127 8.07 -0.64 -21.35
C GLY A 127 7.02 -1.71 -21.07
N GLU A 128 7.04 -2.78 -21.86
CA GLU A 128 6.11 -3.91 -21.72
C GLU A 128 6.47 -4.77 -20.51
N SER A 129 5.52 -4.97 -19.59
CA SER A 129 5.69 -5.88 -18.44
C SER A 129 5.97 -7.31 -18.91
N CYS A 130 6.74 -8.06 -18.11
CA CYS A 130 7.14 -9.45 -18.40
C CYS A 130 8.10 -9.64 -19.59
N SER A 131 8.44 -8.57 -20.32
CA SER A 131 9.48 -8.63 -21.34
C SER A 131 10.88 -8.67 -20.71
N GLY A 132 11.73 -9.57 -21.21
CA GLY A 132 13.13 -9.65 -20.79
C GLY A 132 13.97 -8.41 -21.15
N SER A 133 13.45 -7.53 -22.01
CA SER A 133 14.07 -6.25 -22.36
C SER A 133 13.52 -5.06 -21.57
N ALA A 134 12.55 -5.28 -20.67
CA ALA A 134 11.98 -4.20 -19.88
C ALA A 134 13.03 -3.60 -18.95
N ARG A 135 13.03 -2.27 -18.82
CA ARG A 135 13.79 -1.61 -17.76
C ARG A 135 13.09 -1.89 -16.44
N VAL A 136 13.85 -2.28 -15.42
CA VAL A 136 13.30 -2.74 -14.14
C VAL A 136 13.85 -1.89 -13.00
N SER A 137 12.96 -1.46 -12.10
CA SER A 137 13.34 -0.97 -10.78
C SER A 137 12.61 -1.72 -9.67
N ASN A 138 13.10 -1.58 -8.44
CA ASN A 138 12.45 -2.05 -7.23
C ASN A 138 12.07 -0.84 -6.37
N LEU A 139 10.86 -0.83 -5.82
CA LEU A 139 10.38 0.23 -4.93
C LEU A 139 10.94 0.15 -3.50
N ALA A 140 11.61 -0.94 -3.12
CA ALA A 140 12.38 -0.99 -1.88
C ALA A 140 13.66 -0.16 -2.01
N GLU A 141 13.83 0.86 -1.16
CA GLU A 141 14.98 1.79 -1.15
C GLU A 141 16.30 1.12 -0.76
N VAL A 142 16.21 0.05 0.02
CA VAL A 142 17.35 -0.77 0.43
C VAL A 142 17.00 -2.22 0.15
N SER A 143 17.90 -2.94 -0.54
CA SER A 143 17.67 -4.34 -0.91
C SER A 143 17.34 -5.19 0.32
N GLY A 144 16.27 -5.98 0.22
CA GLY A 144 15.79 -6.88 1.28
C GLY A 144 15.07 -6.19 2.45
N GLN A 145 15.09 -4.85 2.53
CA GLN A 145 14.43 -4.11 3.60
C GLN A 145 13.07 -3.58 3.16
N PRO A 146 12.08 -3.52 4.06
CA PRO A 146 10.78 -2.95 3.75
C PRO A 146 10.88 -1.43 3.59
N THR A 147 10.29 -0.90 2.54
CA THR A 147 9.98 0.53 2.37
C THR A 147 8.48 0.75 2.53
N LEU A 148 8.12 1.77 3.31
CA LEU A 148 6.74 2.14 3.57
C LEU A 148 6.35 3.37 2.71
N TYR A 149 5.23 3.24 2.01
CA TYR A 149 4.62 4.33 1.26
C TYR A 149 3.25 4.64 1.84
N ARG A 150 3.09 5.81 2.45
CA ARG A 150 1.77 6.36 2.76
C ARG A 150 1.25 7.08 1.53
N LEU A 151 0.11 6.64 1.01
CA LEU A 151 -0.58 7.18 -0.15
C LEU A 151 -1.90 7.81 0.28
N ASP A 152 -2.16 9.02 -0.17
CA ASP A 152 -3.38 9.75 0.17
C ASP A 152 -4.43 9.51 -0.92
N ARG A 153 -5.69 9.32 -0.51
CA ARG A 153 -6.82 9.11 -1.40
C ARG A 153 -7.02 10.34 -2.29
N ARG A 154 -7.27 10.12 -3.58
CA ARG A 154 -7.53 11.17 -4.56
C ARG A 154 -8.79 10.86 -5.37
N PRO A 155 -9.38 11.86 -6.06
CA PRO A 155 -10.41 11.59 -7.06
C PRO A 155 -9.90 10.60 -8.11
N ASN A 156 -10.76 9.66 -8.54
CA ASN A 156 -10.36 8.60 -9.47
C ASN A 156 -9.77 9.12 -10.78
N ALA A 157 -10.19 10.30 -11.24
CA ALA A 157 -9.66 10.96 -12.44
C ALA A 157 -8.12 11.16 -12.39
N VAL A 158 -7.53 11.32 -11.20
CA VAL A 158 -6.07 11.45 -11.03
C VAL A 158 -5.33 10.17 -11.46
N CYS A 159 -5.94 9.01 -11.25
CA CYS A 159 -5.40 7.72 -11.69
C CYS A 159 -5.99 7.27 -13.04
N GLY A 160 -6.59 8.17 -13.84
CA GLY A 160 -7.31 7.79 -15.06
C GLY A 160 -6.48 6.97 -16.06
N ALA A 161 -5.17 7.23 -16.15
CA ALA A 161 -4.26 6.47 -17.01
C ALA A 161 -3.90 5.07 -16.49
N LEU A 162 -4.27 4.73 -15.24
CA LEU A 162 -4.02 3.44 -14.60
C LEU A 162 -5.25 2.51 -14.59
N GLN A 163 -6.42 3.03 -14.96
CA GLN A 163 -7.66 2.27 -15.10
C GLN A 163 -7.66 1.54 -16.45
#